data_AF-A0A916VTH3-F1
#
_entry.id   AF-A0A916VTH3-F1
#
_cell.length_a   1.000
_cell.length_b   1.000
_cell.length_c   1.000
_cell.angle_alpha   90.00
_cell.angle_beta   90.00
_cell.angle_gamma   90.00
#
_symmetry.space_group_name_H-M   'P 1'
#
loop_
_entity.id
_entity.type
_entity.pdbx_description
1 polymer ?
#
loop_
_entity_poly.entity_id
_entity_poly.type
_entity_poly.pdbx_seq_one_letter_code
_entity_poly.pdbx_strand_id
1 'polypeptide(L)' 'MNIFQSIEKAVVYISEAISRIFGPSDDMYPMTGVNPFEGDPYRGPNWAE' A
#
# COMPACT_ATOMS: atom_id res chain seq x y z
N MET A 1 -23.61 -18.14 -25.29
CA MET A 1 -23.03 -17.64 -24.03
C MET A 1 -24.04 -17.84 -22.92
N ASN A 2 -23.65 -18.51 -21.84
CA ASN A 2 -24.53 -18.73 -20.71
C ASN A 2 -24.46 -17.49 -19.80
N ILE A 3 -25.57 -16.76 -19.65
CA ILE A 3 -25.64 -15.52 -18.85
C ILE A 3 -25.15 -15.74 -17.41
N PHE A 4 -25.41 -16.93 -16.85
CA PHE A 4 -24.92 -17.30 -15.52
C PHE A 4 -23.38 -17.31 -15.43
N GLN A 5 -22.69 -17.78 -16.47
CA GLN A 5 -21.22 -17.77 -16.51
C GLN A 5 -20.65 -16.36 -16.61
N SER A 6 -21.35 -15.44 -17.28
CA SER A 6 -20.92 -14.04 -17.36
C SER A 6 -21.05 -13.32 -16.02
N ILE A 7 -22.12 -13.61 -15.27
CA ILE A 7 -22.35 -13.05 -13.93
C ILE A 7 -21.29 -13.57 -12.95
N GLU A 8 -21.00 -14.87 -12.96
CA GLU A 8 -19.95 -15.48 -12.13
C GLU A 8 -18.60 -14.79 -12.33
N LYS A 9 -18.20 -14.60 -13.60
CA LYS A 9 -16.94 -13.91 -13.93
C LYS A 9 -16.92 -12.45 -13.46
N ALA A 10 -18.03 -11.74 -13.57
CA ALA A 10 -18.13 -10.36 -13.09
C ALA A 10 -18.00 -10.29 -11.57
N VAL A 11 -18.64 -11.20 -10.84
CA VAL A 11 -18.55 -11.28 -9.37
C VAL A 11 -17.11 -11.57 -8.94
N VAL A 12 -16.44 -12.54 -9.55
CA VAL A 12 -15.03 -12.86 -9.27
C VAL A 12 -14.16 -11.63 -9.49
N TYR A 13 -14.25 -10.99 -10.65
CA TYR A 13 -13.44 -9.81 -11.00
C TYR A 13 -13.63 -8.65 -10.00
N ILE A 14 -14.86 -8.34 -9.62
CA ILE A 14 -15.15 -7.28 -8.64
C ILE A 14 -14.66 -7.67 -7.24
N SER A 15 -14.83 -8.94 -6.85
CA SER A 15 -14.40 -9.42 -5.53
C SER A 15 -12.88 -9.36 -5.34
N GLU A 16 -12.11 -9.68 -6.38
CA GLU A 16 -10.65 -9.56 -6.36
C GLU A 16 -10.21 -8.10 -6.18
N ALA A 17 -10.84 -7.17 -6.93
CA ALA A 17 -10.55 -5.74 -6.79
C ALA A 17 -10.91 -5.20 -5.40
N ILE A 18 -12.05 -5.61 -4.85
CA ILE A 18 -12.45 -5.26 -3.47
C ILE A 18 -11.43 -5.80 -2.47
N SER A 19 -11.01 -7.06 -2.62
CA SER A 19 -10.00 -7.67 -1.72
C SER A 19 -8.65 -6.96 -1.79
N ARG A 20 -8.29 -6.40 -2.95
CA ARG A 20 -7.05 -5.65 -3.14
C ARG A 20 -7.10 -4.26 -2.49
N ILE A 21 -8.25 -3.58 -2.56
CA ILE A 21 -8.41 -2.19 -2.07
C ILE A 21 -8.74 -2.16 -0.57
N PHE A 22 -9.61 -3.07 -0.13
CA PHE A 22 -10.17 -3.09 1.22
C PHE A 22 -9.73 -4.31 2.03
N GLY A 23 -8.87 -5.16 1.46
CA GLY A 23 -8.25 -6.24 2.22
C GLY A 23 -7.34 -5.70 3.32
N PRO A 24 -6.93 -6.55 4.27
CA PRO A 24 -5.89 -6.21 5.23
C PRO A 24 -4.70 -5.64 4.47
N SER A 25 -4.22 -4.46 4.92
CA SER A 25 -3.03 -3.88 4.30
C SER A 25 -1.90 -4.89 4.43
N ASP A 26 -1.22 -5.18 3.32
CA ASP A 26 0.02 -5.94 3.33
C ASP A 26 1.14 -4.99 3.83
N ASP A 27 0.98 -4.51 5.06
CA ASP A 27 1.93 -3.67 5.78
C ASP A 27 3.09 -4.55 6.26
N MET A 28 3.70 -5.27 5.32
CA MET A 28 4.94 -6.03 5.50
C MET A 28 6.13 -5.08 5.45
N TYR A 29 6.03 -3.94 6.13
CA TYR A 29 7.21 -3.17 6.46
C TYR A 29 8.00 -3.99 7.47
N PRO A 30 9.31 -4.19 7.25
CA PRO A 30 10.10 -4.89 8.23
C PRO A 30 9.99 -4.14 9.56
N MET A 31 9.75 -4.87 10.66
CA MET A 31 9.73 -4.32 12.03
C MET A 31 11.02 -3.55 12.37
N THR A 32 12.07 -3.79 11.59
CA THR A 32 13.36 -3.12 11.62
C THR A 32 13.75 -2.69 10.21
N GLY A 33 13.90 -1.39 10.02
CA GLY A 33 14.50 -0.78 8.84
C GLY A 33 15.09 0.54 9.28
N VAL A 34 16.29 0.86 8.82
CA VAL A 34 16.89 2.16 9.10
C VAL A 34 16.07 3.18 8.32
N ASN A 35 15.41 4.12 8.99
CA ASN A 35 14.78 5.23 8.30
C ASN A 35 15.92 6.03 7.64
N PRO A 36 15.97 6.16 6.30
CA PRO A 36 17.04 6.90 5.62
C PRO A 36 17.02 8.40 5.96
N PHE A 37 15.97 8.88 6.62
CA PHE A 37 15.83 10.23 7.15
C PHE A 37 16.10 10.33 8.66
N GLU A 38 16.80 9.35 9.26
CA GLU A 38 17.54 9.56 10.52
C GLU A 38 18.91 10.23 10.30
N GLY A 39 19.21 10.67 9.08
CA GLY A 39 20.37 11.51 8.81
C GLY A 39 20.29 12.83 9.59
N ASP A 40 21.43 13.26 10.13
CA ASP A 40 21.55 14.51 10.87
C ASP A 40 20.82 15.66 10.14
N PRO A 41 19.97 16.44 10.82
CA PRO A 41 19.35 17.60 10.20
C PRO A 41 20.43 18.51 9.63
N TYR A 42 20.25 18.97 8.39
CA TYR A 42 21.19 19.91 7.77
C TYR A 42 21.29 21.18 8.62
N ARG A 43 22.34 21.30 9.43
CA ARG A 43 22.67 22.50 10.21
C ARG A 43 23.38 23.51 9.32
N GLY A 44 22.64 24.08 8.38
CA GLY A 44 23.10 25.25 7.63
C GLY A 44 23.39 26.44 8.57
N PRO A 45 24.10 27.48 8.10
CA PRO A 45 24.50 28.63 8.91
C PRO A 45 23.36 29.35 9.64
N ASN A 46 22.11 29.12 9.23
CA ASN A 46 20.90 29.72 9.79
C ASN A 46 20.32 28.95 11.00
N TRP A 47 20.95 27.86 11.46
CA TRP A 47 20.47 27.03 12.60
C TRP A 47 21.02 27.46 13.96
N ALA A 48 21.83 28.52 14.02
CA ALA A 48 22.46 29.04 15.23
C ALA A 48 22.09 30.52 15.50
N GLU A 49 20.81 30.86 15.36
CA GLU A 49 20.23 32.08 15.94
C GLU A 49 19.28 31.75 17.08
#